data_AF-A0A9D1Q6L5-F1
#
_entry.id   AF-A0A9D1Q6L5-F1
#
_cell.length_a   1.000
_cell.length_b   1.000
_cell.length_c   1.000
_cell.angle_alpha   90.00
_cell.angle_beta   90.00
_cell.angle_gamma   90.00
#
_symmetry.space_group_name_H-M   'P 1'
#
loop_
_entity.id
_entity.type
_entity.pdbx_description
1 polymer ?
#
loop_
_entity_poly.entity_id
_entity_poly.type
_entity_poly.pdbx_seq_one_letter_code
_entity_poly.pdbx_strand_id
1 'polypeptide(L)'
;ITAKVLKGEPPIVGRPGAHLSPVDLVAEKENLESYLGFSVSEADLASYLMYPTVFKNFKAHQEKYGNVSNIPSKIYFYGPEKDTYHTVELDQGKDLLIKLLAISLPDQTGHCNVFFELNGETRAFSIQKNDLVKDLPLREKREKGNPYQVAAMMPGVVGTIHVKVGDIVKEGDAIVTLEAMKMETTLRAESSGAIERVLVVKGDVVEADDLLVEIDK
;
A
#
# COMPACT_ATOMS: atom_id res chain seq x y z
N ILE A 1 42.83 6.76 -24.24
CA ILE A 1 41.38 6.61 -23.96
C ILE A 1 41.17 6.09 -22.55
N THR A 2 41.79 4.96 -22.18
CA THR A 2 41.67 4.33 -20.85
C THR A 2 41.95 5.29 -19.68
N ALA A 3 43.02 6.09 -19.73
CA ALA A 3 43.33 7.08 -18.69
C ALA A 3 42.28 8.20 -18.54
N LYS A 4 41.57 8.57 -19.63
CA LYS A 4 40.46 9.54 -19.58
C LYS A 4 39.18 8.94 -18.97
N VAL A 5 38.99 7.63 -19.13
CA VAL A 5 37.83 6.89 -18.60
C VAL A 5 38.01 6.59 -17.12
N LEU A 6 39.20 6.13 -16.71
CA LEU A 6 39.48 5.72 -15.33
C LEU A 6 39.75 6.89 -14.37
N LYS A 7 39.98 8.12 -14.86
CA LYS A 7 40.16 9.34 -14.05
C LYS A 7 41.13 9.20 -12.87
N GLY A 8 42.18 8.40 -13.03
CA GLY A 8 43.20 8.18 -11.99
C GLY A 8 43.03 6.91 -11.16
N GLU A 9 41.94 6.16 -11.33
CA GLU A 9 41.79 4.85 -10.70
C GLU A 9 42.66 3.79 -11.38
N PRO A 10 43.30 2.88 -10.61
CA PRO A 10 44.10 1.82 -11.17
C PRO A 10 43.21 0.81 -11.89
N PRO A 11 43.56 0.37 -13.11
CA PRO A 11 42.83 -0.70 -13.78
C PRO A 11 42.97 -2.00 -12.97
N ILE A 12 41.88 -2.77 -12.88
CA ILE A 12 41.92 -4.12 -12.33
C ILE A 12 42.80 -4.98 -13.25
N VAL A 13 43.82 -5.62 -12.66
CA VAL A 13 44.75 -6.50 -13.39
C VAL A 13 44.37 -7.96 -13.13
N GLY A 14 44.33 -8.77 -14.18
CA GLY A 14 43.96 -10.18 -14.10
C GLY A 14 42.44 -10.40 -14.01
N ARG A 15 42.04 -11.58 -13.51
CA ARG A 15 40.63 -11.97 -13.43
C ARG A 15 39.93 -11.17 -12.31
N PRO A 16 38.85 -10.40 -12.58
CA PRO A 16 38.20 -9.57 -11.56
C PRO A 16 37.78 -10.33 -10.30
N GLY A 17 37.27 -11.55 -10.44
CA GLY A 17 36.86 -12.38 -9.30
C GLY A 17 38.00 -12.90 -8.42
N ALA A 18 39.27 -12.75 -8.81
CA ALA A 18 40.41 -13.07 -7.94
C ALA A 18 40.62 -12.02 -6.84
N HIS A 19 40.05 -10.83 -7.01
CA HIS A 19 40.11 -9.73 -6.04
C HIS A 19 38.95 -9.74 -5.04
N LEU A 20 38.00 -10.68 -5.20
CA LEU A 20 36.86 -10.82 -4.30
C LEU A 20 37.22 -11.75 -3.14
N SER A 21 36.84 -11.34 -1.93
CA SER A 21 36.94 -12.20 -0.75
C SER A 21 36.00 -13.41 -0.89
N PRO A 22 36.40 -14.59 -0.40
CA PRO A 22 35.50 -15.74 -0.29
C PRO A 22 34.28 -15.40 0.56
N VAL A 23 33.12 -15.92 0.16
CA VAL A 23 31.87 -15.81 0.92
C VAL A 23 31.70 -17.05 1.79
N ASP A 24 31.34 -16.85 3.05
CA ASP A 24 30.95 -17.94 3.95
C ASP A 24 29.51 -18.36 3.68
N LEU A 25 29.35 -19.49 2.99
CA LEU A 25 28.05 -19.99 2.58
C LEU A 25 27.20 -20.47 3.76
N VAL A 26 27.82 -20.91 4.86
CA VAL A 26 27.09 -21.39 6.04
C VAL A 26 26.50 -20.19 6.77
N ALA A 27 27.33 -19.18 7.03
CA ALA A 27 26.88 -17.95 7.69
C ALA A 27 25.81 -17.21 6.87
N GLU A 28 25.97 -17.09 5.55
CA GLU A 28 24.97 -16.44 4.70
C GLU A 28 23.65 -17.21 4.64
N LYS A 29 23.70 -18.55 4.71
CA LYS A 29 22.51 -19.37 4.79
C LYS A 29 21.75 -19.12 6.08
N GLU A 30 22.43 -19.14 7.22
CA GLU A 30 21.82 -18.88 8.54
C GLU A 30 21.20 -17.48 8.60
N ASN A 31 21.90 -16.47 8.08
CA ASN A 31 21.38 -15.10 7.99
C ASN A 31 20.10 -15.02 7.15
N LEU A 32 20.07 -15.70 6.01
CA LEU A 32 18.92 -15.71 5.12
C LEU A 32 17.72 -16.46 5.72
N GLU A 33 17.95 -17.61 6.36
CA GLU A 33 16.91 -18.36 7.06
C GLU A 33 16.34 -17.55 8.24
N SER A 34 17.18 -16.84 8.98
CA SER A 34 16.73 -15.95 10.06
C SER A 34 15.87 -14.80 9.53
N TYR A 35 16.23 -14.23 8.37
CA TYR A 35 15.46 -13.16 7.73
C TYR A 35 14.10 -13.65 7.20
N LEU A 36 14.06 -14.85 6.60
CA LEU A 36 12.85 -15.39 5.98
C LEU A 36 11.93 -16.15 6.95
N GLY A 37 12.47 -16.65 8.06
CA GLY A 37 11.73 -17.44 9.04
C GLY A 37 11.45 -18.89 8.64
N PHE A 38 12.06 -19.38 7.55
CA PHE A 38 11.96 -20.77 7.09
C PHE A 38 13.27 -21.25 6.47
N SER A 39 13.42 -22.57 6.33
CA SER A 39 14.64 -23.19 5.77
C SER A 39 14.79 -22.91 4.27
N VAL A 40 16.02 -22.68 3.83
CA VAL A 40 16.32 -22.39 2.42
C VAL A 40 17.12 -23.52 1.78
N SER A 41 16.82 -23.79 0.51
CA SER A 41 17.59 -24.73 -0.29
C SER A 41 18.94 -24.14 -0.73
N GLU A 42 19.87 -24.98 -1.18
CA GLU A 42 21.13 -24.50 -1.77
C GLU A 42 20.89 -23.64 -3.03
N ALA A 43 19.84 -23.96 -3.80
CA ALA A 43 19.45 -23.18 -4.98
C ALA A 43 18.89 -21.80 -4.60
N ASP A 44 18.15 -21.71 -3.49
CA ASP A 44 17.68 -20.43 -2.94
C ASP A 44 18.87 -19.58 -2.48
N LEU A 45 19.82 -20.17 -1.75
CA LEU A 45 21.03 -19.47 -1.31
C LEU A 45 21.84 -18.95 -2.50
N ALA A 46 22.06 -19.78 -3.53
CA ALA A 46 22.74 -19.36 -4.74
C ALA A 46 22.01 -18.20 -5.44
N SER A 47 20.68 -18.28 -5.53
CA SER A 47 19.85 -17.21 -6.12
C SER A 47 19.95 -15.91 -5.34
N TYR A 48 19.97 -15.99 -4.01
CA TYR A 48 20.15 -14.85 -3.12
C TYR A 48 21.54 -14.21 -3.30
N LEU A 49 22.61 -15.01 -3.31
CA LEU A 49 23.98 -14.51 -3.48
C LEU A 49 24.20 -13.84 -4.85
N MET A 50 23.53 -14.35 -5.89
CA MET A 50 23.60 -13.78 -7.24
C MET A 50 22.76 -12.51 -7.38
N TYR A 51 21.55 -12.48 -6.80
CA TYR A 51 20.62 -11.35 -6.93
C TYR A 51 19.86 -11.07 -5.63
N PRO A 52 20.49 -10.45 -4.60
CA PRO A 52 19.90 -10.34 -3.27
C PRO A 52 18.53 -9.62 -3.25
N THR A 53 18.44 -8.45 -3.89
CA THR A 53 17.21 -7.66 -3.93
C THR A 53 16.12 -8.34 -4.74
N VAL A 54 16.47 -8.95 -5.88
CA VAL A 54 15.50 -9.64 -6.74
C VAL A 54 14.94 -10.87 -6.02
N PHE A 55 15.79 -11.63 -5.33
CA PHE A 55 15.38 -12.79 -4.57
C PHE A 55 14.45 -12.42 -3.40
N LYS A 56 14.78 -11.36 -2.63
CA LYS A 56 13.89 -10.87 -1.57
C LYS A 56 12.53 -10.44 -2.11
N ASN A 57 12.52 -9.69 -3.22
CA ASN A 57 11.28 -9.28 -3.88
C ASN A 57 10.47 -10.48 -4.40
N PHE A 58 11.15 -11.48 -4.96
CA PHE A 58 10.53 -12.73 -5.41
C PHE A 58 9.88 -13.50 -4.25
N LYS A 59 10.57 -13.66 -3.12
CA LYS A 59 10.00 -14.34 -1.93
C LYS A 59 8.83 -13.57 -1.32
N ALA A 60 8.93 -12.24 -1.21
CA ALA A 60 7.81 -11.41 -0.77
C ALA A 60 6.59 -11.51 -1.72
N HIS A 61 6.83 -11.57 -3.03
CA HIS A 61 5.76 -11.81 -4.01
C HIS A 61 5.14 -13.20 -3.85
N GLN A 62 5.95 -14.23 -3.64
CA GLN A 62 5.49 -15.61 -3.43
C GLN A 62 4.70 -15.77 -2.12
N GLU A 63 5.10 -15.09 -1.05
CA GLU A 63 4.33 -15.06 0.21
C GLU A 63 2.96 -14.39 0.01
N LYS A 64 2.92 -13.27 -0.72
CA LYS A 64 1.69 -12.52 -0.94
C LYS A 64 0.70 -13.19 -1.90
N TYR A 65 1.19 -13.80 -2.98
CA TYR A 65 0.34 -14.29 -4.08
C TYR A 65 0.43 -15.80 -4.33
N GLY A 66 1.31 -16.51 -3.61
CA GLY A 66 1.58 -17.92 -3.85
C GLY A 66 2.37 -18.17 -5.14
N ASN A 67 2.30 -19.40 -5.64
CA ASN A 67 2.93 -19.76 -6.91
C ASN A 67 2.04 -19.37 -8.09
N VAL A 68 2.47 -18.35 -8.83
CA VAL A 68 1.76 -17.84 -10.01
C VAL A 68 2.27 -18.44 -11.34
N SER A 69 3.27 -19.32 -11.31
CA SER A 69 3.90 -19.88 -12.53
C SER A 69 2.94 -20.68 -13.41
N ASN A 70 1.91 -21.27 -12.80
CA ASN A 70 0.96 -22.15 -13.47
C ASN A 70 -0.26 -21.39 -14.01
N ILE A 71 -0.36 -20.09 -13.77
CA ILE A 71 -1.45 -19.27 -14.30
C ILE A 71 -1.22 -19.06 -15.80
N PRO A 72 -2.22 -19.34 -16.66
CA PRO A 72 -2.11 -19.06 -18.09
C PRO A 72 -1.71 -17.60 -18.37
N SER A 73 -0.75 -17.38 -19.26
CA SER A 73 -0.14 -16.04 -19.44
C SER A 73 -1.15 -14.93 -19.72
N LYS A 74 -2.21 -15.22 -20.49
CA LYS A 74 -3.28 -14.24 -20.75
C LYS A 74 -3.99 -13.81 -19.46
N ILE A 75 -4.28 -14.75 -18.57
CA ILE A 75 -4.92 -14.49 -17.27
C ILE A 75 -3.94 -13.78 -16.35
N TYR A 76 -2.67 -14.17 -16.35
CA TYR A 76 -1.63 -13.54 -15.54
C TYR A 76 -1.47 -12.04 -15.89
N PHE A 77 -1.42 -11.70 -17.18
CA PHE A 77 -1.19 -10.31 -17.61
C PHE A 77 -2.45 -9.44 -17.65
N TYR A 78 -3.62 -10.01 -17.95
CA TYR A 78 -4.84 -9.24 -18.23
C TYR A 78 -6.02 -9.58 -17.33
N GLY A 79 -5.88 -10.59 -16.48
CA GLY A 79 -6.99 -11.15 -15.71
C GLY A 79 -7.89 -12.09 -16.54
N PRO A 80 -8.83 -12.77 -15.86
CA PRO A 80 -9.78 -13.68 -16.50
C PRO A 80 -10.91 -12.92 -17.20
N GLU A 81 -11.38 -13.48 -18.31
CA GLU A 81 -12.57 -12.96 -19.01
C GLU A 81 -13.84 -13.20 -18.19
N LYS A 82 -14.75 -12.22 -18.22
CA LYS A 82 -16.04 -12.31 -17.54
C LYS A 82 -16.85 -13.49 -18.10
N ASP A 83 -17.55 -14.19 -17.20
CA ASP A 83 -18.45 -15.30 -17.47
C ASP A 83 -17.81 -16.50 -18.20
N THR A 84 -16.48 -16.57 -18.22
CA THR A 84 -15.71 -17.66 -18.85
C THR A 84 -14.99 -18.48 -17.80
N TYR A 85 -15.07 -19.81 -17.91
CA TYR A 85 -14.30 -20.71 -17.06
C TYR A 85 -12.85 -20.80 -17.53
N HIS A 86 -11.94 -20.69 -16.58
CA HIS A 86 -10.52 -20.92 -16.77
C HIS A 86 -10.04 -21.95 -15.76
N THR A 87 -9.10 -22.80 -16.17
CA THR A 87 -8.50 -23.81 -15.30
C THR A 87 -7.09 -23.39 -14.94
N VAL A 88 -6.77 -23.41 -13.65
CA VAL A 88 -5.42 -23.18 -13.13
C VAL A 88 -4.99 -24.42 -12.35
N GLU A 89 -3.89 -25.05 -12.77
CA GLU A 89 -3.31 -26.19 -12.06
C GLU A 89 -2.54 -25.68 -10.83
N LEU A 90 -3.03 -26.02 -9.64
CA LEU A 90 -2.38 -25.64 -8.38
C LEU A 90 -1.20 -26.55 -8.07
N ASP A 91 -1.38 -27.84 -8.35
CA ASP A 91 -0.46 -28.94 -8.06
C ASP A 91 -0.85 -30.13 -8.93
N GLN A 92 -0.02 -31.17 -8.98
CA GLN A 92 -0.26 -32.34 -9.82
C GLN A 92 -1.63 -32.98 -9.49
N GLY A 93 -2.56 -32.92 -10.44
CA GLY A 93 -3.92 -33.45 -10.31
C GLY A 93 -4.86 -32.61 -9.44
N LYS A 94 -4.49 -31.37 -9.09
CA LYS A 94 -5.33 -30.41 -8.38
C LYS A 94 -5.59 -29.19 -9.25
N ASP A 95 -6.76 -29.19 -9.88
CA ASP A 95 -7.21 -28.09 -10.73
C ASP A 95 -8.16 -27.16 -9.97
N LEU A 96 -7.97 -25.85 -10.18
CA LEU A 96 -8.89 -24.81 -9.75
C LEU A 96 -9.63 -24.26 -10.96
N LEU A 97 -10.94 -24.49 -11.00
CA LEU A 97 -11.82 -23.90 -11.99
C LEU A 97 -12.26 -22.52 -11.49
N ILE A 98 -11.86 -21.47 -12.20
CA ILE A 98 -12.17 -20.08 -11.87
C ILE A 98 -13.06 -19.47 -12.94
N LYS A 99 -14.08 -18.72 -12.52
CA LYS A 99 -14.90 -17.90 -13.42
C LYS A 99 -15.16 -16.55 -12.78
N LEU A 100 -14.80 -15.48 -13.49
CA LEU A 100 -15.09 -14.12 -13.05
C LEU A 100 -16.57 -13.82 -13.31
N LEU A 101 -17.33 -13.56 -12.25
CA LEU A 101 -18.76 -13.24 -12.35
C LEU A 101 -18.98 -11.74 -12.54
N ALA A 102 -18.36 -10.93 -11.68
CA ALA A 102 -18.53 -9.48 -11.71
C ALA A 102 -17.39 -8.77 -10.97
N ILE A 103 -17.19 -7.51 -11.33
CA ILE A 103 -16.38 -6.55 -10.56
C ILE A 103 -17.34 -5.41 -10.20
N SER A 104 -17.45 -5.09 -8.91
CA SER A 104 -18.26 -3.97 -8.46
C SER A 104 -17.65 -2.64 -8.88
N LEU A 105 -18.45 -1.58 -8.80
CA LEU A 105 -17.89 -0.24 -8.75
C LEU A 105 -17.02 -0.08 -7.48
N PRO A 106 -15.97 0.74 -7.55
CA PRO A 106 -15.18 1.11 -6.38
C PRO A 106 -16.04 1.85 -5.36
N ASP A 107 -15.80 1.58 -4.08
CA ASP A 107 -16.34 2.35 -2.99
C ASP A 107 -15.56 3.66 -2.77
N GLN A 108 -15.94 4.42 -1.73
CA GLN A 108 -15.32 5.70 -1.39
C GLN A 108 -13.83 5.57 -1.01
N THR A 109 -13.39 4.37 -0.61
CA THR A 109 -11.99 4.06 -0.28
C THR A 109 -11.20 3.54 -1.49
N GLY A 110 -11.84 3.46 -2.66
CA GLY A 110 -11.26 2.94 -3.89
C GLY A 110 -11.19 1.41 -3.95
N HIS A 111 -11.87 0.70 -3.04
CA HIS A 111 -11.95 -0.75 -3.03
C HIS A 111 -13.09 -1.24 -3.92
N CYS A 112 -12.81 -2.24 -4.75
CA CYS A 112 -13.79 -2.95 -5.56
C CYS A 112 -13.93 -4.37 -5.06
N ASN A 113 -15.15 -4.90 -5.01
CA ASN A 113 -15.38 -6.32 -4.80
C ASN A 113 -15.36 -7.07 -6.13
N VAL A 114 -14.51 -8.09 -6.20
CA VAL A 114 -14.42 -9.01 -7.33
C VAL A 114 -15.08 -10.32 -6.94
N PHE A 115 -16.08 -10.72 -7.71
CA PHE A 115 -16.86 -11.93 -7.48
C PHE A 115 -16.36 -13.03 -8.42
N PHE A 116 -15.89 -14.12 -7.84
CA PHE A 116 -15.49 -15.32 -8.56
C PHE A 116 -16.39 -16.49 -8.21
N GLU A 117 -16.58 -17.38 -9.16
CA GLU A 117 -17.00 -18.75 -8.91
C GLU A 117 -15.75 -19.62 -8.94
N LEU A 118 -15.47 -20.31 -7.84
CA LEU A 118 -14.31 -21.19 -7.64
C LEU A 118 -14.83 -22.60 -7.40
N ASN A 119 -14.61 -23.53 -8.34
CA ASN A 119 -15.14 -24.90 -8.27
C ASN A 119 -16.65 -24.96 -7.95
N GLY A 120 -17.43 -24.02 -8.48
CA GLY A 120 -18.88 -23.90 -8.26
C GLY A 120 -19.29 -23.08 -7.02
N GLU A 121 -18.36 -22.72 -6.14
CA GLU A 121 -18.62 -21.86 -4.99
C GLU A 121 -18.40 -20.39 -5.33
N THR A 122 -19.37 -19.53 -5.07
CA THR A 122 -19.19 -18.08 -5.22
C THR A 122 -18.38 -17.51 -4.05
N ARG A 123 -17.32 -16.78 -4.36
CA ARG A 123 -16.50 -16.03 -3.40
C ARG A 123 -16.34 -14.58 -3.84
N ALA A 124 -16.30 -13.68 -2.87
CA ALA A 124 -16.04 -12.27 -3.08
C ALA A 124 -14.70 -11.88 -2.46
N PHE A 125 -13.90 -11.11 -3.19
CA PHE A 125 -12.61 -10.59 -2.75
C PHE A 125 -12.62 -9.06 -2.88
N SER A 126 -12.24 -8.35 -1.82
CA SER A 126 -12.05 -6.90 -1.86
C SER A 126 -10.64 -6.58 -2.35
N ILE A 127 -10.53 -5.77 -3.40
CA ILE A 127 -9.26 -5.38 -4.02
C ILE A 127 -9.24 -3.86 -4.18
N GLN A 128 -8.14 -3.23 -3.77
CA GLN A 128 -7.93 -1.80 -3.99
C GLN A 128 -7.62 -1.54 -5.48
N LYS A 129 -8.40 -0.67 -6.13
CA LYS A 129 -8.18 -0.32 -7.53
C LYS A 129 -7.20 0.84 -7.63
N ASN A 130 -5.93 0.52 -7.88
CA ASN A 130 -4.81 1.48 -7.91
C ASN A 130 -4.99 2.66 -8.90
N ASP A 131 -5.79 2.49 -9.96
CA ASP A 131 -6.01 3.54 -10.96
C ASP A 131 -6.91 4.70 -10.50
N LEU A 132 -7.64 4.56 -9.37
CA LEU A 132 -8.51 5.60 -8.83
C LEU A 132 -7.91 6.38 -7.67
N VAL A 133 -6.77 5.92 -7.14
CA VAL A 133 -6.04 6.63 -6.07
C VAL A 133 -5.29 7.85 -6.61
N LYS A 134 -5.20 8.02 -7.94
CA LYS A 134 -4.53 9.17 -8.55
C LYS A 134 -5.30 10.49 -8.44
N ASP A 135 -6.62 10.46 -8.18
CA ASP A 135 -7.48 11.67 -8.18
C ASP A 135 -8.13 12.00 -6.83
N LEU A 136 -7.85 11.26 -5.76
CA LEU A 136 -8.21 11.72 -4.41
C LEU A 136 -7.11 12.68 -3.94
N PRO A 137 -7.39 13.99 -3.77
CA PRO A 137 -6.39 14.89 -3.22
C PRO A 137 -5.96 14.35 -1.86
N LEU A 138 -4.68 14.00 -1.73
CA LEU A 138 -4.06 13.68 -0.45
C LEU A 138 -4.30 14.88 0.46
N ARG A 139 -5.25 14.74 1.39
CA ARG A 139 -5.53 15.79 2.37
C ARG A 139 -4.32 15.96 3.27
N GLU A 140 -3.99 17.20 3.58
CA GLU A 140 -2.93 17.52 4.54
C GLU A 140 -3.23 16.78 5.85
N LYS A 141 -2.21 16.16 6.45
CA LYS A 141 -2.35 15.53 7.78
C LYS A 141 -1.91 16.52 8.84
N ARG A 142 -2.54 16.50 10.01
CA ARG A 142 -2.08 17.32 11.14
C ARG A 142 -0.65 17.00 11.55
N GLU A 143 0.06 18.01 12.00
CA GLU A 143 1.31 17.85 12.72
C GLU A 143 1.05 17.31 14.13
N LYS A 144 1.76 16.26 14.52
CA LYS A 144 1.56 15.62 15.83
C LYS A 144 1.88 16.61 16.96
N GLY A 145 0.87 16.89 17.79
CA GLY A 145 1.00 17.75 18.97
C GLY A 145 0.82 19.25 18.70
N ASN A 146 0.37 19.65 17.50
CA ASN A 146 0.03 21.04 17.22
C ASN A 146 -1.44 21.32 17.61
N PRO A 147 -1.71 22.10 18.69
CA PRO A 147 -3.08 22.33 19.18
C PRO A 147 -3.86 23.36 18.33
N TYR A 148 -3.20 23.98 17.35
CA TYR A 148 -3.81 24.92 16.41
C TYR A 148 -4.36 24.22 15.16
N GLN A 149 -4.25 22.89 15.07
CA GLN A 149 -4.69 22.10 13.94
C GLN A 149 -5.79 21.12 14.36
N VAL A 150 -7.00 21.33 13.87
CA VAL A 150 -8.15 20.46 14.13
C VAL A 150 -8.24 19.42 13.03
N ALA A 151 -8.10 18.13 13.41
CA ALA A 151 -8.09 17.00 12.50
C ALA A 151 -9.18 15.97 12.82
N ALA A 152 -9.51 15.13 11.84
CA ALA A 152 -10.41 14.01 12.04
C ALA A 152 -9.79 12.95 12.98
N MET A 153 -10.52 12.58 14.04
CA MET A 153 -10.08 11.54 14.98
C MET A 153 -10.34 10.11 14.49
N MET A 154 -11.25 9.97 13.53
CA MET A 154 -11.65 8.71 12.92
C MET A 154 -12.13 8.96 11.49
N PRO A 155 -12.12 7.94 10.61
CA PRO A 155 -12.70 8.05 9.28
C PRO A 155 -14.21 8.35 9.35
N GLY A 156 -14.70 9.22 8.48
CA GLY A 156 -16.09 9.65 8.47
C GLY A 156 -16.43 10.64 7.37
N VAL A 157 -17.63 11.21 7.43
CA VAL A 157 -18.13 12.23 6.50
C VAL A 157 -18.34 13.55 7.24
N VAL A 158 -17.96 14.67 6.64
CA VAL A 158 -18.15 16.01 7.23
C VAL A 158 -19.64 16.37 7.18
N GLY A 159 -20.30 16.40 8.34
CA GLY A 159 -21.72 16.71 8.47
C GLY A 159 -21.99 18.22 8.47
N THR A 160 -21.44 18.95 9.44
CA THR A 160 -21.62 20.41 9.56
C THR A 160 -20.33 21.10 9.96
N ILE A 161 -20.04 22.23 9.34
CA ILE A 161 -18.91 23.11 9.69
C ILE A 161 -19.48 24.32 10.42
N HIS A 162 -19.04 24.57 11.64
CA HIS A 162 -19.59 25.61 12.54
C HIS A 162 -18.86 26.95 12.42
N VAL A 163 -17.73 26.99 11.71
CA VAL A 163 -16.84 28.15 11.61
C VAL A 163 -16.53 28.51 10.17
N LYS A 164 -16.06 29.73 9.95
CA LYS A 164 -15.56 30.24 8.67
C LYS A 164 -14.18 30.85 8.86
N VAL A 165 -13.44 30.97 7.75
CA VAL A 165 -12.15 31.66 7.74
C VAL A 165 -12.33 33.09 8.27
N GLY A 166 -11.49 33.47 9.23
CA GLY A 166 -11.52 34.75 9.93
C GLY A 166 -12.34 34.78 11.22
N ASP A 167 -13.09 33.73 11.56
CA ASP A 167 -13.84 33.67 12.82
C ASP A 167 -12.88 33.51 14.02
N ILE A 168 -13.21 34.16 15.15
CA ILE A 168 -12.46 34.02 16.40
C ILE A 168 -13.09 32.90 17.22
N VAL A 169 -12.32 31.88 17.55
CA VAL A 169 -12.74 30.72 18.35
C VAL A 169 -11.99 30.65 19.68
N LYS A 170 -12.64 30.10 20.68
CA LYS A 170 -12.05 29.78 21.99
C LYS A 170 -11.82 28.29 22.14
N GLU A 171 -10.91 27.93 23.03
CA GLU A 171 -10.72 26.53 23.44
C GLU A 171 -12.08 25.92 23.86
N GLY A 172 -12.41 24.77 23.27
CA GLY A 172 -13.66 24.05 23.50
C GLY A 172 -14.81 24.41 22.55
N ASP A 173 -14.69 25.45 21.73
CA ASP A 173 -15.71 25.81 20.75
C ASP A 173 -15.86 24.73 19.67
N ALA A 174 -17.08 24.51 19.18
CA ALA A 174 -17.37 23.51 18.16
C ALA A 174 -16.89 24.00 16.78
N ILE A 175 -16.16 23.14 16.05
CA ILE A 175 -15.53 23.49 14.79
C ILE A 175 -16.14 22.71 13.62
N VAL A 176 -16.13 21.37 13.70
CA VAL A 176 -16.70 20.48 12.69
C VAL A 176 -17.43 19.33 13.38
N THR A 177 -18.58 18.94 12.85
CA THR A 177 -19.26 17.68 13.21
C THR A 177 -19.03 16.65 12.11
N LEU A 178 -18.47 15.50 12.48
CA LEU A 178 -18.28 14.34 11.62
C LEU A 178 -19.39 13.31 11.85
N GLU A 179 -19.84 12.69 10.78
CA GLU A 179 -20.76 11.56 10.78
C GLU A 179 -19.99 10.28 10.45
N ALA A 180 -20.00 9.32 11.37
CA ALA A 180 -19.43 8.00 11.16
C ALA A 180 -20.33 6.93 11.80
N MET A 181 -20.62 5.85 11.08
CA MET A 181 -21.40 4.72 11.59
C MET A 181 -22.75 5.11 12.25
N LYS A 182 -23.47 6.09 11.66
CA LYS A 182 -24.74 6.66 12.18
C LYS A 182 -24.60 7.43 13.50
N MET A 183 -23.39 7.81 13.88
CA MET A 183 -23.09 8.65 15.04
C MET A 183 -22.46 9.96 14.60
N GLU A 184 -22.88 11.05 15.24
CA GLU A 184 -22.30 12.37 15.05
C GLU A 184 -21.28 12.65 16.15
N THR A 185 -20.07 13.05 15.77
CA THR A 185 -18.99 13.44 16.68
C THR A 185 -18.59 14.87 16.39
N THR A 186 -18.68 15.75 17.40
CA THR A 186 -18.29 17.15 17.25
C THR A 186 -16.85 17.35 17.70
N LEU A 187 -16.01 17.80 16.77
CA LEU A 187 -14.63 18.21 17.01
C LEU A 187 -14.60 19.66 17.50
N ARG A 188 -13.79 19.89 18.53
CA ARG A 188 -13.68 21.18 19.23
C ARG A 188 -12.28 21.76 19.09
N ALA A 189 -12.15 23.07 19.22
CA ALA A 189 -10.86 23.74 19.22
C ALA A 189 -10.04 23.36 20.46
N GLU A 190 -8.78 22.96 20.27
CA GLU A 190 -7.82 22.69 21.35
C GLU A 190 -7.08 23.97 21.80
N SER A 191 -7.22 25.07 21.06
CA SER A 191 -6.63 26.37 21.38
C SER A 191 -7.50 27.51 20.85
N SER A 192 -7.37 28.67 21.49
CA SER A 192 -8.07 29.89 21.05
C SER A 192 -7.27 30.60 19.96
N GLY A 193 -7.95 31.19 18.97
CA GLY A 193 -7.30 31.90 17.86
C GLY A 193 -8.29 32.27 16.76
N ALA A 194 -7.77 32.78 15.64
CA ALA A 194 -8.58 33.07 14.46
C ALA A 194 -8.49 31.91 13.46
N ILE A 195 -9.59 31.54 12.81
CA ILE A 195 -9.56 30.49 11.78
C ILE A 195 -8.78 30.98 10.55
N GLU A 196 -7.65 30.35 10.26
CA GLU A 196 -6.80 30.68 9.11
C GLU A 196 -7.27 29.94 7.85
N ARG A 197 -7.49 28.62 7.96
CA ARG A 197 -7.88 27.77 6.83
C ARG A 197 -9.01 26.81 7.22
N VAL A 198 -9.98 26.65 6.33
CA VAL A 198 -10.95 25.55 6.37
C VAL A 198 -10.72 24.72 5.11
N LEU A 199 -10.26 23.47 5.29
CA LEU A 199 -9.79 22.58 4.22
C LEU A 199 -10.84 21.53 3.81
N VAL A 200 -12.04 21.62 4.36
CA VAL A 200 -13.14 20.68 4.15
C VAL A 200 -14.42 21.40 3.78
N VAL A 201 -15.29 20.71 3.05
CA VAL A 201 -16.67 21.11 2.80
C VAL A 201 -17.65 20.05 3.31
N LYS A 202 -18.92 20.44 3.50
CA LYS A 202 -19.97 19.49 3.89
C LYS A 202 -20.10 18.36 2.86
N GLY A 203 -20.16 17.13 3.32
CA GLY A 203 -20.23 15.92 2.50
C GLY A 203 -18.87 15.31 2.15
N ASP A 204 -17.76 15.97 2.52
CA ASP A 204 -16.42 15.43 2.31
C ASP A 204 -16.19 14.16 3.13
N VAL A 205 -15.59 13.15 2.49
CA VAL A 205 -15.05 11.97 3.18
C VAL A 205 -13.66 12.30 3.70
N VAL A 206 -13.41 11.96 4.97
CA VAL A 206 -12.15 12.22 5.68
C VAL A 206 -11.65 10.94 6.35
N GLU A 207 -10.34 10.79 6.40
CA GLU A 207 -9.61 9.72 7.08
C GLU A 207 -9.06 10.20 8.43
N ALA A 208 -8.64 9.27 9.29
CA ALA A 208 -7.98 9.63 10.54
C ALA A 208 -6.74 10.54 10.29
N ASP A 209 -6.60 11.56 11.13
CA ASP A 209 -5.57 12.60 11.08
C ASP A 209 -5.63 13.57 9.87
N ASP A 210 -6.66 13.51 9.01
CA ASP A 210 -6.88 14.55 7.99
C ASP A 210 -7.12 15.91 8.65
N LEU A 211 -6.36 16.92 8.23
CA LEU A 211 -6.49 18.29 8.69
C LEU A 211 -7.79 18.89 8.13
N LEU A 212 -8.64 19.38 9.02
CA LEU A 212 -9.94 19.95 8.68
C LEU A 212 -9.88 21.47 8.73
N VAL A 213 -9.30 22.01 9.81
CA VAL A 213 -9.23 23.44 10.09
C VAL A 213 -7.90 23.78 10.74
N GLU A 214 -7.32 24.91 10.34
CA GLU A 214 -6.13 25.49 10.93
C GLU A 214 -6.45 26.84 11.58
N ILE A 215 -5.93 27.03 12.79
CA ILE A 215 -6.12 28.20 13.64
C ILE A 215 -4.79 28.96 13.66
N ASP A 216 -4.84 30.28 13.47
CA ASP A 216 -3.66 31.14 13.59
C ASP A 216 -3.24 31.26 15.07
N LYS A 217 -1.93 31.42 15.29
CA LYS A 217 -1.29 31.40 16.62
C LYS A 217 -1.45 32.68 17.42
#